data_AF-A0A2D5J1V9-F1
#
_entry.id   AF-A0A2D5J1V9-F1
#
_cell.length_a   1.000
_cell.length_b   1.000
_cell.length_c   1.000
_cell.angle_alpha   90.00
_cell.angle_beta   90.00
_cell.angle_gamma   90.00
#
_symmetry.space_group_name_H-M   'P 1'
#
loop_
_entity.id
_entity.type
_entity.pdbx_description
1 polymer ?
#
loop_
_entity_poly.entity_id
_entity_poly.type
_entity_poly.pdbx_seq_one_letter_code
_entity_poly.pdbx_strand_id
1 'polypeptide(L)'
;MTLVWSARLPKPERVQLAWAALRSLDWQDAYATAEAVLGKSTPPGPSLFNPMPEARFWAERSTPAELDAYCLAAFDAMRPDRQADFLNHVGGRAAA
;
A
#
# COMPACT_ATOMS: atom_id res chain seq x y z
N MET A 1 -9.67 24.28 -8.45
CA MET A 1 -10.67 23.63 -9.33
C MET A 1 -11.79 22.93 -8.54
N THR A 2 -11.50 22.27 -7.41
CA THR A 2 -12.47 21.58 -6.54
C THR A 2 -13.62 22.44 -5.97
N LEU A 3 -13.39 23.73 -5.72
CA LEU A 3 -14.42 24.67 -5.22
C LEU A 3 -15.58 24.91 -6.20
N VAL A 4 -15.32 24.95 -7.50
CA VAL A 4 -16.35 25.17 -8.53
C VAL A 4 -17.29 23.96 -8.63
N TRP A 5 -16.72 22.75 -8.60
CA TRP A 5 -17.50 21.51 -8.61
C TRP A 5 -18.38 21.38 -7.37
N SER A 6 -17.85 21.74 -6.20
CA SER A 6 -18.62 21.73 -4.96
C SER A 6 -19.77 22.73 -4.93
N ALA A 7 -19.63 23.87 -5.61
CA ALA A 7 -20.66 24.89 -5.71
C ALA A 7 -21.74 24.60 -6.76
N ARG A 8 -21.42 23.80 -7.80
CA ARG A 8 -22.33 23.58 -8.94
C ARG A 8 -22.99 22.20 -9.00
N LEU A 9 -22.38 21.18 -8.40
CA LEU A 9 -22.95 19.82 -8.37
C LEU A 9 -23.24 19.39 -6.95
N PRO A 10 -24.45 18.91 -6.62
CA PRO A 10 -24.74 18.19 -5.37
C PRO A 10 -23.81 17.00 -5.12
N LYS A 11 -23.62 16.64 -3.84
CA LYS A 11 -22.74 15.52 -3.44
C LYS A 11 -23.01 14.21 -4.20
N PRO A 12 -24.25 13.73 -4.38
CA PRO A 12 -24.52 12.48 -5.09
C PRO A 12 -24.03 12.50 -6.55
N GLU A 13 -24.21 13.63 -7.25
CA GLU A 13 -23.76 13.80 -8.64
C GLU A 13 -22.24 13.80 -8.74
N ARG A 14 -21.55 14.43 -7.79
CA ARG A 14 -20.07 14.39 -7.74
C ARG A 14 -19.54 12.97 -7.51
N VAL A 15 -20.22 12.15 -6.71
CA VAL A 15 -19.84 10.75 -6.46
C VAL A 15 -20.03 9.92 -7.72
N GLN A 16 -21.18 10.04 -8.40
CA GLN A 16 -21.42 9.31 -9.64
C GLN A 16 -20.48 9.74 -10.76
N LEU A 17 -20.18 11.04 -10.86
CA LEU A 17 -19.22 11.57 -11.82
C LEU A 17 -17.81 11.01 -11.57
N ALA A 18 -17.34 10.98 -10.31
CA ALA A 18 -16.05 10.40 -9.98
C ALA A 18 -15.98 8.91 -10.32
N TRP A 19 -17.04 8.15 -10.03
CA TRP A 19 -17.14 6.74 -10.41
C TRP A 19 -17.11 6.54 -11.93
N ALA A 20 -17.90 7.31 -12.67
CA ALA A 20 -17.97 7.21 -14.12
C ALA A 20 -16.64 7.60 -14.78
N ALA A 21 -16.00 8.66 -14.29
CA ALA A 21 -14.68 9.08 -14.74
C ALA A 21 -13.64 7.96 -14.52
N LEU A 22 -13.54 7.41 -13.30
CA LEU A 22 -12.62 6.30 -13.01
C LEU A 22 -12.92 5.05 -13.86
N ARG A 23 -14.18 4.75 -14.16
CA ARG A 23 -14.57 3.60 -15.00
C ARG A 23 -14.31 3.80 -16.49
N SER A 24 -14.14 5.03 -16.93
CA SER A 24 -13.84 5.37 -18.33
C SER A 24 -12.36 5.31 -18.67
N LEU A 25 -11.50 5.29 -17.66
CA LEU A 25 -10.05 5.17 -17.80
C LEU A 25 -9.65 3.70 -17.94
N ASP A 26 -8.47 3.47 -18.52
CA ASP A 26 -7.83 2.16 -18.37
C ASP A 26 -7.40 1.93 -16.91
N TRP A 27 -6.98 0.70 -16.62
CA TRP A 27 -6.64 0.31 -15.26
C TRP A 27 -5.48 1.14 -14.66
N GLN A 28 -4.46 1.47 -15.45
CA GLN A 28 -3.29 2.20 -14.96
C GLN A 28 -3.65 3.64 -14.62
N ASP A 29 -4.38 4.31 -15.51
CA ASP A 29 -4.82 5.68 -15.31
C ASP A 29 -5.86 5.81 -14.19
N ALA A 30 -6.78 4.84 -14.09
CA ALA A 30 -7.74 4.79 -12.99
C ALA A 30 -7.05 4.63 -11.63
N TYR A 31 -6.06 3.74 -11.54
CA TYR A 31 -5.29 3.51 -10.32
C TYR A 31 -4.47 4.73 -9.93
N ALA A 32 -3.67 5.27 -10.86
CA ALA A 32 -2.83 6.44 -10.61
C ALA A 32 -3.66 7.68 -10.21
N THR A 33 -4.83 7.86 -10.83
CA THR A 33 -5.77 8.93 -10.47
C THR A 33 -6.36 8.72 -9.08
N ALA A 34 -6.76 7.49 -8.75
CA ALA A 34 -7.25 7.16 -7.41
C ALA A 34 -6.17 7.36 -6.34
N GLU A 35 -4.93 6.92 -6.59
CA GLU A 35 -3.79 7.11 -5.69
C GLU A 35 -3.46 8.59 -5.48
N ALA A 36 -3.42 9.39 -6.56
CA ALA A 36 -3.14 10.82 -6.48
C ALA A 36 -4.18 11.61 -5.67
N VAL A 37 -5.43 11.12 -5.61
CA VAL A 37 -6.54 11.76 -4.90
C VAL A 37 -6.70 11.22 -3.47
N LEU A 38 -6.57 9.90 -3.29
CA LEU A 38 -6.83 9.21 -2.04
C LEU A 38 -5.58 9.06 -1.16
N GLY A 39 -4.38 9.27 -1.73
CA GLY A 39 -3.12 8.92 -1.09
C GLY A 39 -2.81 7.43 -1.20
N LYS A 40 -1.62 7.04 -0.73
CA LYS A 40 -1.19 5.63 -0.71
C LYS A 40 -2.10 4.77 0.15
N SER A 41 -2.24 3.51 -0.29
CA SER A 41 -3.02 2.43 0.32
C SER A 41 -2.88 2.39 1.85
N THR A 42 -3.96 1.99 2.52
CA THR A 42 -3.97 1.80 3.98
C THR A 42 -2.79 0.93 4.41
N PRO A 43 -1.99 1.38 5.39
CA PRO A 43 -0.80 0.66 5.84
C PRO A 43 -1.18 -0.71 6.40
N PRO A 44 -0.22 -1.66 6.45
CA PRO A 44 -0.43 -2.99 7.02
C PRO A 44 -1.03 -2.89 8.44
N GLY A 45 -2.19 -3.52 8.64
CA GLY A 45 -2.84 -3.59 9.95
C GLY A 45 -2.31 -4.73 10.82
N PRO A 46 -2.63 -4.74 12.13
CA PRO A 46 -2.30 -5.86 13.01
C PRO A 46 -2.98 -7.15 12.52
N SER A 47 -2.22 -8.25 12.51
CA SER A 47 -2.76 -9.55 12.12
C SER A 47 -3.73 -10.08 13.17
N LEU A 48 -4.85 -10.65 12.71
CA LEU A 48 -5.87 -11.22 13.58
C LEU A 48 -5.60 -12.68 13.95
N PHE A 49 -4.88 -13.42 13.10
CA PHE A 49 -4.67 -14.87 13.29
C PHE A 49 -3.24 -15.32 13.00
N ASN A 50 -2.74 -15.07 11.79
CA ASN A 50 -1.41 -15.49 11.38
C ASN A 50 -0.71 -14.36 10.62
N PRO A 51 0.40 -13.82 11.17
CA PRO A 51 1.06 -12.66 10.57
C PRO A 51 1.70 -12.94 9.22
N MET A 52 2.07 -14.19 8.89
CA MET A 52 2.84 -14.47 7.67
C MET A 52 2.01 -14.41 6.38
N PRO A 53 0.82 -15.05 6.27
CA PRO A 53 -0.06 -14.88 5.11
C PRO A 53 -0.50 -13.43 4.90
N GLU A 54 -0.80 -12.70 5.99
CA GLU A 54 -1.18 -11.29 5.91
C GLU A 54 -0.01 -10.41 5.48
N ALA A 55 1.20 -10.62 6.02
CA ALA A 55 2.41 -9.92 5.58
C ALA A 55 2.68 -10.13 4.08
N ARG A 56 2.45 -11.35 3.55
CA ARG A 56 2.55 -11.63 2.10
C ARG A 56 1.50 -10.86 1.30
N PHE A 57 0.24 -10.87 1.77
CA PHE A 57 -0.85 -10.12 1.13
C PHE A 57 -0.53 -8.63 1.02
N TRP A 58 0.05 -8.03 2.06
CA TRP A 58 0.49 -6.64 2.06
C TRP A 58 1.70 -6.40 1.16
N ALA A 59 2.70 -7.29 1.20
CA ALA A 59 3.87 -7.20 0.35
C ALA A 59 3.52 -7.23 -1.15
N GLU A 60 2.59 -8.11 -1.56
CA GLU A 60 2.11 -8.20 -2.95
C GLU A 60 1.43 -6.92 -3.45
N ARG A 61 0.91 -6.08 -2.54
CA ARG A 61 0.15 -4.85 -2.86
C ARG A 61 0.93 -3.57 -2.59
N SER A 62 2.16 -3.70 -2.09
CA SER A 62 3.00 -2.56 -1.74
C SER A 62 3.82 -2.10 -2.94
N THR A 63 4.01 -0.80 -3.05
CA THR A 63 4.99 -0.22 -3.98
C THR A 63 6.41 -0.64 -3.58
N PRO A 64 7.40 -0.63 -4.50
CA PRO A 64 8.78 -0.97 -4.17
C PRO A 64 9.35 -0.17 -2.99
N ALA A 65 9.06 1.14 -2.96
CA ALA A 65 9.50 2.01 -1.86
C ALA A 65 8.87 1.63 -0.50
N GLU A 66 7.62 1.14 -0.51
CA GLU A 66 6.96 0.66 0.71
C GLU A 66 7.54 -0.68 1.16
N LEU A 67 7.88 -1.59 0.22
CA LEU A 67 8.54 -2.84 0.55
C LEU A 67 9.88 -2.63 1.26
N ASP A 68 10.73 -1.74 0.73
CA ASP A 68 12.01 -1.42 1.34
C ASP A 68 11.83 -0.80 2.74
N ALA A 69 10.90 0.15 2.87
CA ALA A 69 10.60 0.80 4.14
C ALA A 69 10.05 -0.18 5.19
N TYR A 70 9.10 -1.05 4.81
CA TYR A 70 8.51 -2.04 5.70
C TYR A 70 9.52 -3.11 6.10
N CYS A 71 10.38 -3.55 5.18
CA CYS A 71 11.43 -4.52 5.46
C CYS A 71 12.41 -3.97 6.52
N LEU A 72 12.94 -2.76 6.29
CA LEU A 72 13.90 -2.14 7.20
C LEU A 72 13.27 -1.84 8.57
N ALA A 73 12.08 -1.22 8.60
CA ALA A 73 11.40 -0.90 9.84
C ALA A 73 11.04 -2.15 10.66
N ALA A 74 10.62 -3.24 10.00
CA ALA A 74 10.34 -4.51 10.67
C ALA A 74 11.61 -5.13 11.24
N PHE A 75 12.73 -5.08 10.52
CA PHE A 75 14.03 -5.57 10.99
C PHE A 75 14.54 -4.76 12.20
N ASP A 76 14.53 -3.43 12.12
CA ASP A 76 14.99 -2.53 13.18
C ASP A 76 14.19 -2.69 14.48
N ALA A 77 12.91 -3.04 14.39
CA ALA A 77 12.05 -3.29 15.55
C ALA A 77 12.29 -4.65 16.22
N MET A 78 13.03 -5.57 15.60
CA MET A 78 13.34 -6.87 16.20
C MET A 78 14.34 -6.74 17.35
N ARG A 79 14.32 -7.73 18.26
CA ARG A 79 15.38 -7.86 19.27
C ARG A 79 16.73 -8.19 18.59
N PRO A 80 17.87 -7.77 19.17
CA PRO A 80 19.19 -8.00 18.57
C PRO A 80 19.51 -9.46 18.23
N ASP A 81 19.10 -10.40 19.08
CA ASP A 81 19.28 -11.84 18.84
C ASP A 81 18.50 -12.30 17.59
N ARG A 82 17.30 -11.76 17.38
CA ARG A 82 16.45 -12.07 16.23
C ARG A 82 16.92 -11.39 14.96
N GLN A 83 17.50 -10.20 15.05
CA GLN A 83 18.18 -9.56 13.93
C GLN A 83 19.34 -10.41 13.42
N ALA A 84 20.17 -10.94 14.33
CA ALA A 84 21.28 -11.83 13.97
C ALA A 84 20.80 -13.12 13.30
N ASP A 85 19.77 -13.78 13.85
CA ASP A 85 19.13 -14.95 13.22
C ASP A 85 18.62 -14.63 11.81
N PHE A 86 17.97 -13.48 11.64
CA PHE A 86 17.43 -13.04 10.35
C PHE A 86 18.54 -12.82 9.33
N LEU A 87 19.62 -12.11 9.71
CA LEU A 87 20.78 -11.89 8.86
C LEU A 87 21.45 -13.22 8.45
N ASN A 88 21.58 -14.17 9.37
CA ASN A 88 22.10 -15.50 9.05
C ASN A 88 21.21 -16.23 8.04
N HIS A 89 19.89 -16.15 8.20
CA HIS A 89 18.94 -16.78 7.29
C HIS A 89 19.01 -16.22 5.86
N VAL A 90 19.05 -14.89 5.71
CA VAL A 90 19.08 -14.25 4.39
C VAL A 90 20.47 -14.28 3.77
N GLY A 91 21.53 -14.15 4.57
CA GLY A 91 22.92 -14.25 4.13
C GLY A 91 23.30 -15.67 3.71
N GLY A 92 22.83 -16.69 4.43
CA GLY A 92 23.03 -18.09 4.06
C GLY A 92 22.32 -18.50 2.76
N ARG A 93 21.23 -17.82 2.39
CA ARG A 93 20.54 -18.00 1.10
C ARG A 93 21.27 -17.39 -0.09
N ALA A 94 22.10 -16.38 0.11
CA ALA A 94 22.89 -15.79 -0.97
C ALA A 94 24.10 -16.65 -1.38
N ALA A 95 24.47 -17.62 -0.56
CA ALA A 95 25.61 -18.52 -0.76
C ALA A 95 25.23 -19.91 -1.30
N ALA A 96 23.94 -20.18 -1.55
CA ALA A 96 23.39 -21.44 -2.04
C ALA A 96 22.73 -21.26 -3.42
#